data_AF-A0A958WIF7-F1
#
_entry.id   AF-A0A958WIF7-F1
#
_cell.length_a   1.000
_cell.length_b   1.000
_cell.length_c   1.000
_cell.angle_alpha   90.00
_cell.angle_beta   90.00
_cell.angle_gamma   90.00
#
_symmetry.space_group_name_H-M   'P 1'
#
loop_
_entity.id
_entity.type
_entity.pdbx_description
1 polymer ?
#
loop_
_entity_poly.entity_id
_entity_poly.type
_entity_poly.pdbx_seq_one_letter_code
_entity_poly.pdbx_strand_id
1 'polypeptide(L)' 'MSAILLIGMPGMGEWVIIGLFVLVFFGAKKIPDFAKGLGKGIREFKDAVKDVKKEVDEASKEAKIDEGSK' A
#
# COMPACT_ATOMS: atom_id res chain seq x y z
N MET A 1 24.83 -30.48 -8.20
CA MET A 1 24.39 -29.13 -8.62
C MET A 1 22.87 -28.96 -8.62
N SER A 2 22.10 -29.79 -7.90
CA SER A 2 20.65 -29.62 -7.77
C SER A 2 20.23 -29.05 -6.42
N ALA A 3 21.07 -29.21 -5.38
CA ALA A 3 20.81 -28.80 -3.99
C ALA A 3 20.61 -27.29 -3.78
N ILE A 4 21.10 -26.42 -4.67
CA ILE A 4 20.90 -24.96 -4.55
C ILE A 4 19.50 -24.52 -4.99
N LEU A 5 18.82 -25.27 -5.86
CA LEU A 5 17.48 -24.89 -6.32
C LEU A 5 16.36 -25.20 -5.31
N LEU A 6 16.60 -26.12 -4.36
CA LEU A 6 15.76 -26.35 -3.18
C LEU A 6 16.19 -25.52 -1.96
N ILE A 7 17.32 -24.79 -2.07
CA ILE A 7 17.71 -23.66 -1.20
C ILE A 7 17.16 -22.31 -1.74
N GLY A 8 16.65 -22.29 -2.98
CA GLY A 8 16.13 -21.08 -3.63
C GLY A 8 14.71 -20.67 -3.20
N MET A 9 13.93 -21.62 -2.68
CA MET A 9 12.67 -21.33 -2.01
C MET A 9 12.88 -21.60 -0.52
N PRO A 10 13.05 -20.55 0.31
CA PRO A 10 13.07 -20.76 1.75
C PRO A 10 11.80 -21.51 2.12
N GLY A 11 11.97 -22.69 2.71
CA GLY A 11 10.87 -23.49 3.23
C GLY A 11 10.18 -22.74 4.37
N MET A 12 9.03 -23.24 4.81
CA MET A 12 8.28 -22.63 5.93
C MET A 12 9.16 -22.41 7.17
N GLY A 13 10.12 -23.29 7.44
CA GLY A 13 11.06 -23.16 8.57
C GLY A 13 12.01 -21.95 8.47
N GLU A 14 12.53 -21.66 7.28
CA GLU A 14 13.44 -20.52 7.05
C GLU A 14 12.68 -19.19 7.14
N TRP A 15 11.45 -19.13 6.62
CA TRP A 15 10.57 -17.97 6.77
C TRP A 15 10.28 -17.66 8.24
N VAL A 16 10.06 -18.68 9.07
CA VAL A 16 9.85 -18.51 10.51
C VAL A 16 11.09 -17.96 11.19
N ILE A 17 12.29 -18.45 10.84
CA ILE A 17 13.57 -17.95 11.39
C ILE A 17 13.81 -16.49 11.00
N ILE A 18 13.57 -16.13 9.72
CA ILE A 18 13.69 -14.75 9.24
C ILE A 18 12.68 -13.85 9.96
N GLY A 19 11.43 -14.30 10.08
CA GLY A 19 10.38 -13.61 10.81
C GLY A 19 10.76 -13.37 12.28
N LEU A 20 11.33 -14.39 12.94
CA LEU A 20 11.78 -14.29 14.33
C LEU A 20 12.95 -13.30 14.47
N PHE A 21 13.90 -13.31 13.54
CA PHE A 21 15.00 -12.33 13.53
C PHE A 21 14.44 -10.91 13.40
N VAL A 22 13.58 -10.66 12.40
CA VAL A 22 12.92 -9.36 12.25
C VAL A 22 12.13 -8.98 13.51
N LEU A 23 11.45 -9.93 14.15
CA LEU A 23 10.69 -9.71 15.38
C LEU A 23 11.58 -9.34 16.58
N VAL A 24 12.78 -9.89 16.69
CA VAL A 24 13.73 -9.57 17.77
C VAL A 24 14.35 -8.18 17.55
N PHE A 25 14.72 -7.85 16.32
CA PHE A 25 15.35 -6.57 16.01
C PHE A 25 14.36 -5.40 15.99
N PHE A 26 13.17 -5.59 15.42
CA PHE A 26 12.15 -4.56 15.34
C PHE A 26 11.17 -4.61 16.53
N GLY A 27 10.98 -5.77 17.15
CA GLY A 27 9.99 -5.96 18.21
C GLY A 27 8.60 -6.31 17.66
N ALA A 28 7.90 -7.24 18.32
CA ALA A 28 6.56 -7.70 17.91
C ALA A 28 5.48 -6.61 17.84
N LYS A 29 5.66 -5.50 18.57
CA LYS A 29 4.73 -4.36 18.57
C LYS A 29 4.99 -3.36 17.44
N LYS A 30 6.23 -3.25 16.93
CA LYS A 30 6.56 -2.24 15.90
C LYS A 30 5.97 -2.56 14.54
N ILE A 31 5.89 -3.83 14.16
CA ILE A 31 5.30 -4.27 12.89
C ILE A 31 3.81 -3.87 12.78
N PRO A 32 2.93 -4.20 13.75
CA PRO A 32 1.53 -3.81 13.67
C PRO A 32 1.33 -2.30 13.81
N ASP A 33 2.13 -1.59 14.61
CA ASP A 33 2.03 -0.14 14.72
C ASP A 33 2.45 0.57 13.43
N PHE A 34 3.52 0.09 12.77
CA PHE A 34 3.95 0.56 11.46
C PHE A 34 2.88 0.29 10.39
N ALA A 35 2.33 -0.93 10.36
CA ALA A 35 1.26 -1.29 9.42
C ALA A 35 0.00 -0.44 9.62
N LYS A 36 -0.39 -0.13 10.87
CA LYS A 36 -1.49 0.78 11.18
C LYS A 36 -1.20 2.21 10.71
N GLY A 37 0.01 2.72 10.92
CA GLY A 37 0.42 4.05 10.46
C GLY A 37 0.41 4.17 8.94
N LEU A 38 1.04 3.21 8.26
CA LEU A 38 1.05 3.14 6.80
C LEU A 38 -0.36 2.95 6.22
N GLY A 39 -1.19 2.10 6.84
CA GLY A 39 -2.57 1.88 6.41
C GLY A 39 -3.44 3.13 6.52
N LYS A 40 -3.29 3.92 7.59
CA LYS A 40 -3.95 5.23 7.73
C LYS A 40 -3.48 6.21 6.66
N GLY A 41 -2.16 6.32 6.47
CA GLY A 41 -1.59 7.22 5.46
C GLY A 41 -2.04 6.89 4.03
N ILE A 42 -2.04 5.61 3.64
CA ILE A 42 -2.54 5.18 2.33
C ILE A 42 -4.03 5.51 2.18
N ARG A 43 -4.83 5.31 3.23
CA ARG A 43 -6.27 5.62 3.20
C ARG A 43 -6.52 7.12 3.03
N GLU A 44 -5.88 7.96 3.84
CA GLU A 44 -6.00 9.42 3.74
C GLU A 44 -5.54 9.93 2.38
N PHE A 45 -4.42 9.40 1.85
CA PHE A 45 -3.95 9.73 0.51
C PHE A 45 -4.98 9.37 -0.57
N LYS A 46 -5.57 8.17 -0.48
CA LYS A 46 -6.59 7.71 -1.44
C LYS A 46 -7.85 8.57 -1.37
N ASP A 47 -8.28 8.95 -0.18
CA ASP A 47 -9.47 9.79 0.03
C ASP A 47 -9.22 11.19 -0.57
N ALA A 48 -8.08 11.82 -0.30
CA ALA A 48 -7.70 13.10 -0.88
C ALA A 48 -7.64 13.07 -2.42
N VAL A 49 -7.03 12.03 -3.00
CA VAL A 49 -6.98 11.86 -4.47
C VAL A 49 -8.39 11.69 -5.07
N LYS A 50 -9.30 11.02 -4.36
CA LYS A 50 -10.67 10.81 -4.82
C LYS A 50 -11.47 12.11 -4.82
N ASP A 51 -11.30 12.96 -3.81
CA ASP A 51 -11.97 14.24 -3.73
C ASP A 51 -11.47 15.20 -4.81
N VAL A 52 -10.14 15.29 -5.00
CA VAL A 52 -9.54 16.06 -6.12
C VAL A 52 -10.07 15.58 -7.47
N LYS A 53 -10.17 14.26 -7.68
CA LYS A 53 -10.71 13.72 -8.94
C LYS A 53 -12.16 14.13 -9.17
N LYS A 54 -12.99 14.17 -8.12
CA LYS A 54 -14.39 14.61 -8.25
C LYS A 54 -14.48 16.09 -8.60
N GLU A 55 -13.71 16.94 -7.94
CA GLU A 55 -13.68 18.38 -8.24
C GLU A 55 -13.25 18.64 -9.68
N VAL A 56 -12.25 17.91 -10.18
CA VAL A 56 -11.79 18.01 -11.58
C VAL A 56 -12.86 17.51 -12.56
N ASP A 57 -13.54 16.40 -12.25
CA ASP A 57 -14.62 15.84 -13.07
C ASP A 57 -15.85 16.79 -13.09
N GLU A 58 -16.17 17.44 -11.98
CA GLU A 58 -17.26 18.43 -11.86
C GLU A 58 -16.93 19.74 -12.60
N ALA A 59 -15.73 20.30 -12.42
CA ALA A 59 -15.26 21.47 -13.17
C ALA A 59 -15.22 21.20 -14.68
N SER A 60 -14.83 20.00 -15.10
CA SER A 60 -14.86 19.57 -16.51
C SER A 60 -16.28 19.38 -17.04
N LYS A 61 -17.26 19.11 -16.17
CA LYS A 61 -18.68 19.02 -16.53
C LYS A 61 -19.29 20.40 -16.70
N GLU A 62 -19.00 21.33 -15.79
CA GLU A 62 -19.48 22.72 -15.88
C GLU A 62 -18.91 23.45 -17.10
N ALA A 63 -17.61 23.26 -17.40
CA ALA A 63 -16.98 23.83 -18.61
C ALA A 63 -17.61 23.34 -19.93
N LYS A 64 -18.18 22.13 -19.94
CA LYS A 64 -18.87 21.57 -21.13
C LYS A 64 -20.34 22.00 -21.25
N ILE A 65 -20.95 22.51 -20.18
CA ILE A 65 -22.34 22.97 -20.21
C ILE A 65 -22.43 24.41 -20.74
N ASP A 66 -21.41 25.24 -20.57
CA ASP A 66 -21.37 26.62 -21.06
C ASP A 66 -21.16 26.73 -22.59
N GLU A 67 -20.48 25.76 -23.22
CA GLU A 67 -20.30 25.72 -24.69
C GLU A 67 -21.53 25.21 -25.47
N GLY A 68 -22.51 24.58 -24.80
CA GLY A 68 -23.67 23.96 -25.46
C GLY A 68 -24.91 24.84 -25.59
N SER A 69 -24.89 26.07 -25.05
CA SER A 69 -26.05 26.97 -25.02
C SER A 69 -25.86 28.30 -25.78
N LYS A 70 -24.82 28.42 -26.59
CA LYS A 70 -24.68 29.50 -27.58
C LYS A 70 -25.10 29.06 -28.97
#